data_AF-A0A7V9FF84-F1
#
_entry.id   AF-A0A7V9FF84-F1
#
_cell.length_a   1.000
_cell.length_b   1.000
_cell.length_c   1.000
_cell.angle_alpha   90.00
_cell.angle_beta   90.00
_cell.angle_gamma   90.00
#
_symmetry.space_group_name_H-M   'P 1'
#
loop_
_entity.id
_entity.type
_entity.pdbx_description
1 polymer ?
#
loop_
_entity_poly.entity_id
_entity_poly.type
_entity_poly.pdbx_seq_one_letter_code
_entity_poly.pdbx_strand_id
1 'polypeptide(L)' 'MTVTCLGCGCACDDLEVGVSQGRIESVAPPCPLARAWFGTGQVPDRVLV' A
#
# COMPACT_ATOMS: atom_id res chain seq x y z
N MET A 1 -5.11 -1.80 -8.64
CA MET A 1 -5.89 -0.73 -7.98
C MET A 1 -4.88 0.23 -7.40
N THR A 2 -4.93 1.49 -7.83
CA THR A 2 -3.95 2.48 -7.41
C THR A 2 -4.34 3.09 -6.06
N VAL A 3 -3.33 3.48 -5.27
CA VAL A 3 -3.46 4.05 -3.94
C VAL A 3 -2.56 5.28 -3.81
N THR A 4 -3.02 6.27 -3.05
CA THR A 4 -2.18 7.41 -2.67
C THR A 4 -1.28 7.03 -1.49
N CYS A 5 0.03 7.19 -1.65
CA CYS A 5 1.00 6.96 -0.58
C CYS A 5 1.47 8.27 0.06
N LEU A 6 1.35 8.35 1.39
CA LEU A 6 1.74 9.53 2.17
C LEU A 6 3.05 9.34 2.94
N GLY A 7 3.71 8.19 2.81
CA GLY A 7 4.85 7.81 3.65
C GLY A 7 6.08 8.72 3.55
N CYS A 8 6.30 9.37 2.41
CA CYS A 8 7.42 10.29 2.18
C CYS A 8 7.01 11.74 1.89
N GLY A 9 5.70 12.03 1.90
CA GLY A 9 5.16 13.36 1.56
C GLY A 9 5.05 13.66 0.05
N CYS A 10 5.53 12.78 -0.84
CA CYS A 10 5.37 12.98 -2.29
C CYS A 10 3.93 12.84 -2.79
N ALA A 11 3.07 12.14 -2.04
CA ALA A 11 1.67 11.91 -2.39
C ALA A 11 1.45 11.22 -3.76
N CYS A 12 2.34 10.30 -4.13
CA CYS A 12 2.18 9.49 -5.36
C CYS A 12 0.86 8.71 -5.31
N ASP A 13 0.02 8.86 -6.32
CA ASP A 13 -1.30 8.23 -6.49
C ASP A 13 -1.32 7.17 -7.61
N ASP A 14 -0.15 6.83 -8.13
CA ASP A 14 0.10 5.86 -9.20
C ASP A 14 0.68 4.54 -8.68
N LEU A 15 0.72 4.34 -7.35
CA LEU A 15 1.19 3.10 -6.74
C LEU A 15 0.07 2.07 -6.66
N GLU A 16 0.37 0.82 -7.00
CA GLU A 16 -0.46 -0.35 -6.79
C GLU A 16 0.06 -1.18 -5.63
N VAL A 17 -0.85 -1.64 -4.76
CA VAL A 17 -0.54 -2.53 -3.64
C VAL A 17 -1.18 -3.89 -3.91
N GLY A 18 -0.36 -4.93 -3.97
CA GLY A 18 -0.81 -6.31 -4.09
C GLY A 18 -1.10 -6.90 -2.70
N VAL A 19 -2.30 -7.46 -2.53
CA VAL A 19 -2.76 -8.11 -1.30
C VAL A 19 -3.07 -9.57 -1.56
N SER A 20 -2.52 -10.46 -0.75
CA SER A 20 -2.79 -11.90 -0.76
C SER A 20 -3.05 -12.38 0.66
N GLN A 21 -4.11 -13.16 0.86
CA GLN A 21 -4.51 -13.65 2.19
C GLN A 21 -4.60 -12.54 3.25
N GLY A 22 -5.13 -11.36 2.86
CA GLY A 22 -5.25 -10.19 3.73
C GLY A 22 -3.93 -9.50 4.11
N ARG A 23 -2.81 -9.87 3.46
CA ARG A 23 -1.48 -9.28 3.70
C ARG A 23 -0.98 -8.56 2.45
N ILE A 24 -0.35 -7.41 2.66
CA ILE A 24 0.38 -6.70 1.61
C ILE A 24 1.66 -7.48 1.25
N GLU A 25 1.81 -7.87 -0.01
CA GLU A 25 2.96 -8.62 -0.51
C GLU A 25 3.80 -7.84 -1.53
N SER A 26 3.20 -6.87 -2.23
CA SER A 26 3.89 -6.12 -3.27
C SER A 26 3.45 -4.65 -3.36
N VAL A 27 4.37 -3.83 -3.88
CA VAL A 27 4.14 -2.42 -4.24
C VAL A 27 4.76 -2.18 -5.62
N ALA A 28 4.00 -1.61 -6.54
CA ALA A 28 4.43 -1.29 -7.91
C ALA A 28 3.97 0.12 -8.33
N PRO A 29 4.77 0.93 -9.05
CA PRO A 29 6.20 0.74 -9.28
C PRO A 29 6.99 0.64 -7.95
N PRO A 30 8.20 0.04 -7.96
CA PRO A 30 8.97 -0.16 -6.74
C PRO A 30 9.33 1.17 -6.07
N CYS A 31 8.77 1.41 -4.88
CA CYS A 31 9.14 2.53 -4.02
C CYS A 31 9.55 2.00 -2.63
N PRO A 32 10.83 2.10 -2.24
CA PRO A 32 11.30 1.61 -0.94
C PRO A 32 10.60 2.27 0.24
N LEU A 33 10.28 3.57 0.13
CA LEU A 33 9.59 4.33 1.18
C LEU A 33 8.12 3.89 1.30
N ALA A 34 7.44 3.65 0.18
CA ALA A 34 6.08 3.11 0.20
C ALA A 34 6.05 1.70 0.80
N ARG A 35 7.03 0.85 0.46
CA ARG A 35 7.14 -0.50 1.01
C ARG A 35 7.42 -0.49 2.53
N ALA A 36 8.23 0.43 3.01
CA ALA A 36 8.43 0.63 4.45
C ALA A 36 7.18 1.20 5.14
N TRP A 37 6.49 2.13 4.49
CA TRP A 37 5.27 2.77 5.01
C TRP A 37 4.10 1.79 5.15
N PHE A 38 3.77 1.05 4.09
CA PHE A 38 2.74 0.03 4.12
C PHE A 38 3.16 -1.21 4.94
N GLY A 39 4.46 -1.49 4.97
CA GLY A 39 5.03 -2.59 5.75
C GLY A 39 4.41 -3.94 5.40
N THR A 40 4.22 -4.78 6.42
CA THR A 40 3.50 -6.07 6.31
C THR A 40 2.02 -5.95 6.71
N GLY A 41 1.45 -4.75 6.54
CA GLY A 41 0.10 -4.40 6.97
C GLY A 41 -0.96 -5.44 6.59
N GLN A 42 -1.93 -5.60 7.49
CA GLN A 42 -3.11 -6.43 7.25
C GLN A 42 -4.24 -5.54 6.74
N VAL A 43 -4.88 -5.95 5.66
CA VAL A 43 -6.05 -5.25 5.10
C VAL A 43 -7.31 -5.93 5.63
N PRO A 44 -8.20 -5.22 6.33
CA PRO A 44 -9.46 -5.81 6.78
C PRO A 44 -10.38 -6.11 5.60
N ASP A 45 -11.15 -7.20 5.67
CA ASP A 45 -12.10 -7.60 4.62
C ASP A 45 -13.24 -6.58 4.43
N ARG A 46 -13.52 -5.78 5.46
CA ARG A 46 -14.52 -4.72 5.42
C ARG A 46 -14.14 -3.58 6.37
N VAL A 47 -14.22 -2.36 5.86
CA VAL A 47 -14.19 -1.14 6.68
C VAL A 47 -15.64 -0.73 6.94
N LEU A 48 -16.02 -0.62 8.22
CA LEU A 48 -17.32 -0.06 8.61
C LEU A 48 -17.11 1.44 8.86
N VAL A 49 -17.83 2.27 8.10
CA VAL A 49 -17.86 3.73 8.25
C VAL A 49 -19.25 4.19 8.65
#